data_AF-A0A560MBR7-F1
#
_entry.id   AF-A0A560MBR7-F1
#
_cell.length_a   1.000
_cell.length_b   1.000
_cell.length_c   1.000
_cell.angle_alpha   90.00
_cell.angle_beta   90.00
_cell.angle_gamma   90.00
#
_symmetry.space_group_name_H-M   'P 1'
#
loop_
_entity.id
_entity.type
_entity.pdbx_description
1 polymer ?
#
loop_
_entity_poly.entity_id
_entity_poly.type
_entity_poly.pdbx_seq_one_letter_code
_entity_poly.pdbx_strand_id
1 'polypeptide(L)'
;MGFRFRQSFKIIPGVRLNLSGSGASVSLGPRGAHFTIGPHGTRTTVGLPGSGISWTAYQAYSSGKRSSLPNRGLPNASDPVTNEDTSLVPSATVITSSPIEQLVASSTLDIAEALNASRSRWQLYKTFLGALVALFAIGAFSIVSSTPAASPVAVFLVAAGAVIILGAIAVHGLLSNTISLDYDLSGDAAERFEALGQAFGALSACSRIWRIPLERHEADWKRNAGTSKAVQRTLISLGRANPSLVKCNVEFLQLPLGNKTLYFTPDAILVVAGVRVAAFRYNDVELVSRAVRFVEDDAAPSDALVVAETWRFVNRNGGPDRRFNNNRKLPVCLFGEFDLKSASGLNERILCSRADVSEGFASAIVAMRADNPAASVTPDNSYTPPLTFAPMQDRSATTAEVGEAYSHETEAARALAMNQEKLWEFLLVDELLRSKLQPLEIECDKLADIVPRKLFTGREFFRWVGSECSELSSAMVGIKACIDKDLMNALGEPGMPGNAMAILSVVNLLFHNCRRFLEFETNLCAAEVPLAFYELKSSFRGITASVVRVIDDLHLQWSRNTEALKNGAQKFELKITFDTLPQLSPALAEFERIKRRPELY
;
A
#
# COMPACT_ATOMS: atom_id res chain seq x y z
N MET A 1 -43.56 14.00 30.61
CA MET A 1 -42.44 13.35 31.33
C MET A 1 -42.07 12.07 30.58
N GLY A 2 -41.18 12.14 29.60
CA GLY A 2 -40.81 10.97 28.80
C GLY A 2 -39.65 10.21 29.46
N PHE A 3 -39.86 8.94 29.82
CA PHE A 3 -38.78 8.06 30.28
C PHE A 3 -37.74 7.89 29.16
N ARG A 4 -36.47 8.19 29.46
CA ARG A 4 -35.37 8.08 28.51
C ARG A 4 -34.60 6.78 28.77
N PHE A 5 -34.78 5.79 27.89
CA PHE A 5 -34.04 4.53 27.95
C PHE A 5 -32.65 4.70 27.32
N ARG A 6 -31.60 4.41 28.09
CA ARG A 6 -30.21 4.34 27.63
C ARG A 6 -29.53 3.15 28.29
N GLN A 7 -28.99 2.23 27.50
CA GLN A 7 -28.24 1.08 28.01
C GLN A 7 -26.90 0.98 27.28
N SER A 8 -25.81 0.82 28.02
CA SER A 8 -24.45 0.74 27.47
C SER A 8 -23.78 -0.57 27.87
N PHE A 9 -23.33 -1.36 26.89
CA PHE A 9 -22.67 -2.64 27.11
C PHE A 9 -21.21 -2.58 26.64
N LYS A 10 -20.31 -3.16 27.44
CA LYS A 10 -18.89 -3.29 27.09
C LYS A 10 -18.68 -4.66 26.45
N ILE A 11 -18.27 -4.68 25.19
CA ILE A 11 -18.12 -5.92 24.42
C ILE A 11 -16.70 -6.48 24.63
N ILE A 12 -15.68 -5.63 24.50
CA ILE A 12 -14.26 -5.91 24.77
C ILE A 12 -13.58 -4.61 25.29
N PRO A 13 -12.35 -4.65 25.85
CA PRO A 13 -11.63 -3.44 26.25
C PRO A 13 -11.48 -2.46 25.07
N GLY A 14 -11.97 -1.24 25.24
CA GLY A 14 -11.96 -0.22 24.18
C GLY A 14 -13.15 -0.23 23.23
N VAL A 15 -14.12 -1.15 23.36
CA VAL A 15 -15.34 -1.15 22.51
C VAL A 15 -16.59 -1.17 23.36
N ARG A 16 -17.45 -0.16 23.21
CA ARG A 16 -18.72 -0.02 23.93
C ARG A 16 -19.86 0.23 22.97
N LEU A 17 -21.00 -0.40 23.20
CA LEU A 17 -22.21 -0.20 22.42
C LEU A 17 -23.24 0.52 23.29
N ASN A 18 -23.71 1.68 22.84
CA ASN A 18 -24.71 2.49 23.52
C ASN A 18 -26.03 2.42 22.74
N LEU A 19 -27.07 1.88 23.38
CA LEU A 19 -28.44 1.83 22.88
C LEU A 19 -29.23 2.98 23.51
N SER A 20 -29.95 3.72 22.68
CA SER A 20 -30.87 4.78 23.12
C SER A 20 -32.06 4.89 22.18
N GLY A 21 -33.12 5.62 22.58
CA GLY A 21 -34.31 5.82 21.75
C GLY A 21 -34.09 6.44 20.37
N SER A 22 -32.92 7.03 20.10
CA SER A 22 -32.52 7.58 18.78
C SER A 22 -31.61 6.65 17.96
N GLY A 23 -31.40 5.40 18.41
CA GLY A 23 -30.61 4.37 17.71
C GLY A 23 -29.35 3.90 18.47
N ALA A 24 -28.70 2.87 17.90
CA ALA A 24 -27.50 2.24 18.45
C ALA A 24 -26.23 2.96 17.98
N SER A 25 -25.28 3.18 18.88
CA SER A 25 -23.98 3.79 18.57
C SER A 25 -22.83 2.97 19.15
N VAL A 26 -21.72 2.90 18.41
CA VAL A 26 -20.53 2.11 18.78
C VAL A 26 -19.38 3.06 19.09
N SER A 27 -18.86 3.00 20.31
CA SER A 27 -17.68 3.74 20.78
C SER A 27 -16.45 2.85 20.74
N LEU A 28 -15.43 3.26 19.99
CA LEU A 28 -14.16 2.57 19.74
C LEU A 28 -13.01 3.43 20.31
N GLY A 29 -12.29 2.92 21.28
CA GLY A 29 -11.08 3.53 21.85
C GLY A 29 -10.96 3.40 23.38
N PRO A 30 -9.72 3.54 23.91
CA PRO A 30 -9.43 3.48 25.33
C PRO A 30 -10.05 4.67 26.10
N ARG A 31 -10.08 4.57 27.44
CA ARG A 31 -10.52 5.68 28.30
C ARG A 31 -9.63 6.90 28.07
N GLY A 32 -10.22 8.02 27.64
CA GLY A 32 -9.50 9.25 27.30
C GLY A 32 -9.32 9.51 25.80
N ALA A 33 -9.48 8.52 24.93
CA ALA A 33 -9.46 8.74 23.48
C ALA A 33 -10.41 7.74 22.82
N HIS A 34 -11.63 8.19 22.52
CA HIS A 34 -12.65 7.31 21.96
C HIS A 34 -13.41 7.97 20.81
N PHE A 35 -13.73 7.15 19.84
CA PHE A 35 -14.40 7.47 18.60
C PHE A 35 -15.77 6.80 18.59
N THR A 36 -16.84 7.59 18.62
CA THR A 36 -18.21 7.08 18.69
C THR A 36 -18.92 7.27 17.36
N ILE A 37 -19.34 6.18 16.75
CA ILE A 37 -20.08 6.14 15.50
C ILE A 37 -21.55 5.93 15.84
N GLY A 38 -22.39 6.93 15.56
CA GLY A 38 -23.83 6.86 15.76
C GLY A 38 -24.61 7.10 14.46
N PRO A 39 -25.92 6.88 14.46
CA PRO A 39 -26.76 6.93 13.26
C PRO A 39 -26.84 8.32 12.61
N HIS A 40 -26.50 9.38 13.33
CA HIS A 40 -26.62 10.78 12.86
C HIS A 40 -25.25 11.47 12.71
N GLY A 41 -24.14 10.79 13.02
CA GLY A 41 -22.80 11.35 12.90
C GLY A 41 -21.76 10.65 13.78
N THR A 42 -20.50 11.05 13.59
CA THR A 42 -19.35 10.54 14.33
C THR A 42 -18.88 11.56 15.36
N ARG A 43 -18.50 11.10 16.56
CA ARG A 43 -18.00 11.92 17.65
C ARG A 43 -16.62 11.44 18.08
N THR A 44 -15.63 12.30 17.99
CA THR A 44 -14.27 12.05 18.47
C THR A 44 -14.07 12.79 19.78
N THR A 45 -13.79 12.08 20.86
CA THR A 45 -13.49 12.69 22.17
C THR A 45 -12.09 12.29 22.61
N VAL A 46 -11.25 13.29 22.84
CA VAL A 46 -9.87 13.16 23.33
C VAL A 46 -9.74 13.97 24.61
N GLY A 47 -9.38 13.35 25.72
CA GLY A 47 -9.27 13.97 27.03
C GLY A 47 -8.33 13.21 27.95
N LEU A 48 -7.71 13.93 28.86
CA LEU A 48 -6.78 13.37 29.82
C LEU A 48 -7.57 12.61 30.90
N PRO A 49 -7.36 11.28 31.06
CA PRO A 49 -8.11 10.48 32.03
C PRO A 49 -7.86 10.97 33.46
N GLY A 50 -8.91 11.31 34.19
CA GLY A 50 -8.81 11.72 35.60
C GLY A 50 -8.59 13.23 35.85
N SER A 51 -8.35 14.04 34.81
CA SER A 51 -8.15 15.50 34.96
C SER A 51 -9.41 16.34 34.74
N GLY A 52 -10.49 15.74 34.22
CA GLY A 52 -11.72 16.45 33.85
C GLY A 52 -11.64 17.24 32.52
N ILE A 53 -10.47 17.27 31.87
CA ILE A 53 -10.24 18.04 30.64
C ILE A 53 -10.43 17.13 29.42
N SER A 54 -11.41 17.44 28.58
CA SER A 54 -11.66 16.72 27.33
C SER A 54 -12.09 17.65 26.19
N TRP A 55 -11.59 17.37 25.00
CA TRP A 55 -11.98 17.99 23.74
C TRP A 55 -12.83 17.01 22.95
N THR A 56 -13.98 17.47 22.45
CA THR A 56 -14.90 16.65 21.67
C THR A 56 -15.23 17.34 20.36
N ALA A 57 -14.94 16.69 19.24
CA ALA A 57 -15.39 17.09 17.92
C ALA A 57 -16.53 16.18 17.44
N TYR A 58 -17.59 16.80 16.93
CA TYR A 58 -18.74 16.10 16.36
C TYR A 58 -18.86 16.44 14.89
N GLN A 59 -18.96 15.42 14.06
CA GLN A 59 -19.15 15.54 12.62
C GLN A 59 -20.45 14.83 12.24
N ALA A 60 -21.46 15.60 11.88
CA ALA A 60 -22.72 15.07 11.39
C ALA A 60 -22.51 14.47 9.99
N TYR A 61 -23.25 13.40 9.68
CA TYR A 61 -23.34 12.97 8.29
C TYR A 61 -24.08 14.05 7.51
N SER A 62 -23.51 14.50 6.39
CA SER A 62 -24.13 15.52 5.55
C SER A 62 -25.43 14.96 4.97
N SER A 63 -26.55 15.31 5.60
CA SER A 63 -27.85 15.23 4.95
C SER A 63 -27.86 16.30 3.86
N GLY A 64 -28.15 15.89 2.62
CA GLY A 64 -28.44 16.84 1.56
C GLY A 64 -29.50 17.83 2.06
N LYS A 65 -29.20 19.13 1.94
CA LYS A 65 -30.15 20.21 2.26
C LYS A 65 -31.46 19.98 1.50
N ARG A 66 -32.45 19.38 2.16
CA ARG A 66 -33.84 19.80 1.97
C ARG A 66 -33.99 21.08 2.77
N SER A 67 -33.84 22.21 2.09
CA SER A 67 -34.32 23.48 2.61
C SER A 67 -35.81 23.33 2.90
N SER A 68 -36.18 23.44 4.17
CA SER A 68 -37.55 23.68 4.60
C SER A 68 -38.03 24.97 3.95
N LEU A 69 -38.94 24.86 2.98
CA LEU A 69 -39.73 25.98 2.48
C LEU A 69 -40.69 26.44 3.59
N PRO A 70 -40.89 27.76 3.77
CA PRO A 70 -41.95 28.26 4.63
C PRO A 70 -43.31 27.90 4.05
N ASN A 71 -44.19 27.42 4.92
CA ASN A 71 -45.60 27.15 4.67
C ASN A 71 -46.30 28.38 4.05
N ARG A 72 -46.81 28.25 2.81
CA ARG A 72 -47.82 29.15 2.27
C ARG A 72 -48.77 28.35 1.36
N GLY A 73 -50.06 28.49 1.63
CA GLY A 73 -51.12 27.60 1.17
C GLY A 73 -51.33 27.53 -0.34
N LEU A 74 -51.96 26.42 -0.73
CA LEU A 74 -52.48 26.13 -2.06
C LEU A 74 -53.47 27.20 -2.55
N PRO A 75 -53.44 27.50 -3.85
CA PRO A 75 -54.67 27.54 -4.63
C PRO A 75 -54.62 26.65 -5.89
N ASN A 76 -55.83 26.33 -6.36
CA ASN A 76 -56.22 25.37 -7.39
C ASN A 76 -55.63 25.56 -8.81
N ALA A 77 -55.52 24.41 -9.47
CA ALA A 77 -55.84 24.02 -10.87
C ALA A 77 -55.87 25.04 -12.04
N SER A 78 -55.55 24.46 -13.23
CA SER A 78 -55.70 24.92 -14.63
C SER A 78 -54.72 25.99 -15.15
N ASP A 79 -53.67 25.60 -15.89
CA ASP A 79 -53.64 25.48 -17.37
C ASP A 79 -52.20 25.30 -17.91
N PRO A 80 -52.00 24.81 -19.15
CA PRO A 80 -50.68 24.40 -19.67
C PRO A 80 -50.07 25.45 -20.60
N VAL A 81 -48.81 25.85 -20.41
CA VAL A 81 -47.95 26.44 -21.47
C VAL A 81 -46.48 26.12 -21.22
N THR A 82 -45.84 25.66 -22.29
CA THR A 82 -44.42 25.48 -22.58
C THR A 82 -43.53 26.64 -22.12
N ASN A 83 -42.34 26.34 -21.57
CA ASN A 83 -41.07 26.84 -22.10
C ASN A 83 -39.87 26.32 -21.30
N GLU A 84 -38.83 26.01 -22.07
CA GLU A 84 -37.50 25.58 -21.68
C GLU A 84 -36.86 26.56 -20.70
N ASP A 85 -36.21 26.04 -19.67
CA ASP A 85 -35.02 26.66 -19.09
C ASP A 85 -34.15 25.57 -18.44
N THR A 86 -33.10 25.22 -19.18
CA THR A 86 -32.00 24.39 -18.69
C THR A 86 -31.21 25.20 -17.67
N SER A 87 -31.43 24.92 -16.38
CA SER A 87 -30.55 25.42 -15.32
C SER A 87 -29.19 24.72 -15.41
N LEU A 88 -28.22 25.40 -16.04
CA LEU A 88 -26.79 25.09 -15.98
C LEU A 88 -26.31 25.24 -14.53
N VAL A 89 -26.29 24.13 -13.80
CA VAL A 89 -25.47 24.01 -12.59
C VAL A 89 -24.01 23.99 -13.04
N PRO A 90 -23.12 24.86 -12.56
CA PRO A 90 -21.70 24.78 -12.89
C PRO A 90 -21.13 23.50 -12.27
N SER A 91 -20.91 22.46 -13.09
CA SER A 91 -20.19 21.27 -12.66
C SER A 91 -18.73 21.66 -12.37
N ALA A 92 -18.38 21.71 -11.09
CA ALA A 92 -16.99 21.77 -10.67
C ALA A 92 -16.38 20.37 -10.77
N THR A 93 -15.29 20.21 -11.52
CA THR A 93 -14.52 18.96 -11.60
C THR A 93 -13.35 19.02 -10.63
N VAL A 94 -13.38 18.19 -9.60
CA VAL A 94 -12.27 18.03 -8.65
C VAL A 94 -11.20 17.17 -9.33
N ILE A 95 -10.00 17.71 -9.50
CA ILE A 95 -8.85 17.02 -10.09
C ILE A 95 -7.89 16.74 -8.93
N THR A 96 -8.11 15.63 -8.26
CA THR A 96 -7.28 15.20 -7.14
C THR A 96 -7.27 13.67 -7.11
N SER A 97 -6.10 13.09 -6.86
CA SER A 97 -5.95 11.65 -6.76
C SER A 97 -6.82 11.06 -5.66
N SER A 98 -7.21 9.79 -5.84
CA SER A 98 -7.91 8.98 -4.84
C SER A 98 -7.26 9.06 -3.45
N PRO A 99 -8.02 8.81 -2.37
CA PRO A 99 -7.48 8.69 -1.02
C PRO A 99 -6.27 7.76 -0.99
N ILE A 100 -5.28 8.07 -0.13
CA ILE A 100 -4.01 7.34 -0.14
C ILE A 100 -4.21 5.84 0.16
N GLU A 101 -5.25 5.47 0.89
CA GLU A 101 -5.61 4.08 1.18
C GLU A 101 -5.95 3.29 -0.09
N GLN A 102 -6.63 3.91 -1.05
CA GLN A 102 -6.95 3.28 -2.34
C GLN A 102 -5.72 3.20 -3.24
N LEU A 103 -4.84 4.20 -3.20
CA LEU A 103 -3.57 4.19 -3.92
C LEU A 103 -2.61 3.11 -3.37
N VAL A 104 -2.59 2.91 -2.05
CA VAL A 104 -1.80 1.84 -1.42
C VAL A 104 -2.35 0.47 -1.81
N ALA A 105 -3.67 0.30 -1.83
CA ALA A 105 -4.32 -0.95 -2.22
C ALA A 105 -4.11 -1.32 -3.71
N SER A 106 -3.73 -0.34 -4.53
CA SER A 106 -3.46 -0.49 -5.97
C SER A 106 -1.99 -0.26 -6.33
N SER A 107 -1.11 -0.28 -5.32
CA SER A 107 0.34 -0.19 -5.50
C SER A 107 0.84 -1.41 -6.26
N THR A 108 1.66 -1.20 -7.28
CA THR A 108 2.14 -2.28 -8.18
C THR A 108 3.53 -2.81 -7.80
N LEU A 109 4.09 -2.34 -6.69
CA LEU A 109 5.45 -2.65 -6.23
C LEU A 109 5.53 -2.89 -4.71
N ASP A 110 6.29 -3.91 -4.32
CA ASP A 110 6.51 -4.36 -2.93
C ASP A 110 7.30 -3.34 -2.07
N ILE A 111 8.05 -2.45 -2.73
CA ILE A 111 8.79 -1.35 -2.07
C ILE A 111 7.84 -0.48 -1.24
N ALA A 112 6.60 -0.27 -1.69
CA ALA A 112 5.59 0.46 -0.93
C ALA A 112 5.24 -0.24 0.39
N GLU A 113 5.12 -1.57 0.40
CA GLU A 113 4.80 -2.35 1.59
C GLU A 113 5.94 -2.28 2.61
N ALA A 114 7.19 -2.47 2.15
CA ALA A 114 8.37 -2.34 2.99
C ALA A 114 8.46 -0.94 3.65
N LEU A 115 8.26 0.12 2.86
CA LEU A 115 8.24 1.50 3.34
C LEU A 115 7.09 1.76 4.32
N ASN A 116 5.90 1.22 4.05
CA ASN A 116 4.75 1.31 4.96
C ASN A 116 5.03 0.60 6.29
N ALA A 117 5.62 -0.59 6.26
CA ALA A 117 5.96 -1.36 7.44
C ALA A 117 7.02 -0.66 8.31
N SER A 118 8.07 -0.11 7.69
CA SER A 118 9.09 0.69 8.38
C SER A 118 8.47 1.94 9.04
N ARG A 119 7.67 2.71 8.29
CA ARG A 119 7.02 3.92 8.79
C ARG A 119 6.04 3.64 9.92
N SER A 120 5.29 2.55 9.82
CA SER A 120 4.36 2.12 10.87
C SER A 120 5.11 1.73 12.15
N ARG A 121 6.19 0.94 12.03
CA ARG A 121 7.07 0.57 13.17
C ARG A 121 7.66 1.81 13.84
N TRP A 122 8.12 2.79 13.06
CA TRP A 122 8.64 4.05 13.59
C TRP A 122 7.58 4.87 14.34
N GLN A 123 6.33 4.89 13.87
CA GLN A 123 5.25 5.58 14.57
C GLN A 123 4.93 4.91 15.91
N LEU A 124 4.86 3.58 15.93
CA LEU A 124 4.73 2.81 17.17
C LEU A 124 5.91 3.11 18.11
N TYR A 125 7.13 3.15 17.58
CA TYR A 125 8.34 3.49 18.33
C TYR A 125 8.26 4.88 18.96
N LYS A 126 7.82 5.88 18.20
CA LYS A 126 7.60 7.25 18.71
C LYS A 126 6.58 7.29 19.84
N THR A 127 5.48 6.53 19.72
CA THR A 127 4.48 6.46 20.80
C THR A 127 5.04 5.79 22.05
N PHE A 128 5.85 4.74 21.90
CA PHE A 128 6.53 4.08 23.00
C PHE A 128 7.55 5.01 23.68
N LEU A 129 8.38 5.69 22.88
CA LEU A 129 9.35 6.67 23.38
C LEU A 129 8.63 7.79 24.15
N GLY A 130 7.52 8.32 23.63
CA GLY A 130 6.70 9.32 24.32
C GLY A 130 6.14 8.82 25.66
N ALA A 131 5.70 7.57 25.73
CA ALA A 131 5.26 6.95 26.98
C ALA A 131 6.42 6.79 27.98
N LEU A 132 7.62 6.43 27.52
CA LEU A 132 8.81 6.30 28.34
C LEU A 132 9.24 7.66 28.93
N VAL A 133 9.23 8.72 28.11
CA VAL A 133 9.46 10.10 28.56
C VAL A 133 8.46 10.49 29.65
N ALA A 134 7.18 10.19 29.48
CA ALA A 134 6.15 10.50 30.47
C ALA A 134 6.36 9.72 31.79
N LEU A 135 6.77 8.45 31.70
CA LEU A 135 7.03 7.60 32.87
C LEU A 135 8.25 8.11 33.66
N PHE A 136 9.32 8.51 32.96
CA PHE A 136 10.49 9.16 33.58
C PHE A 136 10.11 10.49 34.23
N ALA A 137 9.27 11.31 33.60
CA ALA A 137 8.79 12.56 34.18
C ALA A 137 7.97 12.34 35.46
N ILE A 138 7.08 11.33 35.47
CA ILE A 138 6.30 10.94 36.66
C ILE A 138 7.22 10.44 37.77
N GLY A 139 8.18 9.57 37.45
CA GLY A 139 9.16 9.05 38.41
C GLY A 139 10.00 10.17 39.04
N ALA A 140 10.50 11.10 38.22
CA ALA A 140 11.22 12.27 38.69
C ALA A 140 10.36 13.13 39.62
N PHE A 141 9.10 13.37 39.27
CA PHE A 141 8.16 14.12 40.10
C PHE A 141 7.88 13.42 41.44
N SER A 142 7.68 12.10 41.44
CA SER A 142 7.46 11.31 42.66
C SER A 142 8.66 11.35 43.61
N ILE A 143 9.89 11.32 43.08
CA ILE A 143 11.12 11.44 43.89
C ILE A 143 11.19 12.84 44.51
N VAL A 144 10.99 13.90 43.72
CA VAL A 144 10.99 15.29 44.22
C VAL A 144 9.92 15.51 45.29
N SER A 145 8.75 14.89 45.14
CA SER A 145 7.64 15.05 46.09
C SER A 145 7.80 14.27 47.41
N SER A 146 8.57 13.17 47.42
CA SER A 146 8.65 12.25 48.57
C SER A 146 9.89 12.48 49.45
N THR A 147 10.92 13.15 48.94
CA THR A 147 12.14 13.43 49.71
C THR A 147 12.41 14.94 49.78
N PRO A 148 12.12 15.62 50.90
CA PRO A 148 12.41 17.05 51.07
C PRO A 148 13.92 17.38 51.17
N ALA A 149 14.80 16.38 51.03
CA ALA A 149 16.26 16.51 51.19
C ALA A 149 17.07 15.84 50.06
N ALA A 150 16.49 15.60 48.88
CA ALA A 150 17.28 15.13 47.74
C ALA A 150 18.29 16.20 47.31
N SER A 151 19.57 15.83 47.19
CA SER A 151 20.59 16.78 46.75
C SER A 151 20.30 17.22 45.31
N PRO A 152 20.41 18.52 44.96
CA PRO A 152 20.18 19.00 43.60
C PRO A 152 21.06 18.27 42.56
N VAL A 153 22.25 17.84 42.98
CA VAL A 153 23.19 17.07 42.17
C VAL A 153 22.64 15.69 41.80
N ALA A 154 21.99 14.99 42.74
CA ALA A 154 21.41 13.67 42.47
C ALA A 154 20.24 13.75 41.48
N VAL A 155 19.37 14.76 41.63
CA VAL A 155 18.25 14.99 40.71
C VAL A 155 18.76 15.32 39.30
N PHE A 156 19.81 16.16 39.20
CA PHE A 156 20.44 16.50 37.93
C PHE A 156 21.06 15.27 37.24
N LEU A 157 21.78 14.40 37.98
CA LEU A 157 22.38 13.20 37.42
C LEU A 157 21.34 12.21 36.89
N VAL A 158 20.22 12.02 37.60
CA VAL A 158 19.12 11.16 37.14
C VAL A 158 18.46 11.74 35.89
N ALA A 159 18.22 13.05 35.85
CA ALA A 159 17.65 13.71 34.68
C ALA A 159 18.60 13.63 33.47
N ALA A 160 19.90 13.87 33.66
CA ALA A 160 20.91 13.76 32.61
C ALA A 160 21.02 12.32 32.08
N GLY A 161 21.02 11.32 32.98
CA GLY A 161 21.01 9.90 32.60
C GLY A 161 19.77 9.52 31.80
N ALA A 162 18.58 9.99 32.21
CA ALA A 162 17.34 9.75 31.49
C ALA A 162 17.37 10.36 30.07
N VAL A 163 17.89 11.58 29.91
CA VAL A 163 18.04 12.22 28.60
C VAL A 163 18.99 11.43 27.69
N ILE A 164 20.12 10.95 28.20
CA ILE A 164 21.07 10.14 27.43
C ILE A 164 20.43 8.82 27.00
N ILE A 165 19.74 8.12 27.91
CA ILE A 165 19.06 6.85 27.61
C ILE A 165 17.94 7.06 26.58
N LEU A 166 17.09 8.07 26.78
CA LEU A 166 16.02 8.42 25.84
C LEU A 166 16.57 8.81 24.47
N GLY A 167 17.67 9.56 24.44
CA GLY A 167 18.38 9.91 23.20
C GLY A 167 18.93 8.69 22.47
N ALA A 168 19.58 7.78 23.19
CA ALA A 168 20.12 6.54 22.61
C ALA A 168 19.02 5.63 22.05
N ILE A 169 17.90 5.50 22.77
CA ILE A 169 16.69 4.80 22.31
C ILE A 169 16.17 5.48 21.04
N ALA A 170 15.95 6.81 21.06
CA ALA A 170 15.46 7.54 19.88
C ALA A 170 16.34 7.34 18.64
N VAL A 171 17.66 7.40 18.78
CA VAL A 171 18.62 7.19 17.69
C VAL A 171 18.57 5.74 17.21
N HIS A 172 18.56 4.76 18.11
CA HIS A 172 18.46 3.35 17.75
C HIS A 172 17.17 3.04 16.99
N GLY A 173 16.04 3.61 17.42
CA GLY A 173 14.77 3.49 16.71
C GLY A 173 14.79 4.10 15.31
N LEU A 174 15.49 5.24 15.13
CA LEU A 174 15.62 5.86 13.82
C LEU A 174 16.45 4.99 12.87
N LEU A 175 17.59 4.49 13.35
CA LEU A 175 18.49 3.64 12.55
C LEU A 175 17.85 2.30 12.20
N SER A 176 17.21 1.62 13.15
CA SER A 176 16.58 0.30 12.96
C SER A 176 15.36 0.31 12.04
N ASN A 177 14.72 1.45 11.86
CA ASN A 177 13.57 1.60 10.96
C ASN A 177 13.93 2.29 9.65
N THR A 178 15.17 2.75 9.46
CA THR A 178 15.60 3.31 8.17
C THR A 178 15.82 2.19 7.17
N ILE A 179 15.19 2.30 6.00
CA ILE A 179 15.40 1.38 4.87
C ILE A 179 16.49 1.96 3.99
N SER A 180 17.49 1.15 3.66
CA SER A 180 18.49 1.47 2.64
C SER A 180 17.99 0.97 1.28
N LEU A 181 17.95 1.85 0.28
CA LEU A 181 17.70 1.53 -1.12
C LEU A 181 18.97 1.84 -1.90
N ASP A 182 19.62 0.83 -2.45
CA ASP A 182 20.82 1.02 -3.26
C ASP A 182 20.50 0.68 -4.71
N TYR A 183 20.58 1.69 -5.58
CA TYR A 183 20.38 1.54 -7.01
C TYR A 183 21.72 1.33 -7.70
N ASP A 184 21.92 0.15 -8.29
CA ASP A 184 23.02 -0.12 -9.22
C ASP A 184 22.56 0.20 -10.65
N LEU A 185 22.59 1.49 -10.99
CA LEU A 185 22.20 1.96 -12.32
C LEU A 185 23.37 1.76 -13.28
N SER A 186 23.28 0.76 -14.16
CA SER A 186 24.26 0.53 -15.22
C SER A 186 23.66 0.75 -16.61
N GLY A 187 24.48 1.30 -17.51
CA GLY A 187 24.13 1.53 -18.91
C GLY A 187 22.89 2.42 -19.10
N ASP A 188 21.96 1.93 -19.92
CA ASP A 188 20.77 2.64 -20.40
C ASP A 188 19.85 3.16 -19.26
N ALA A 189 19.71 2.41 -18.15
CA ALA A 189 18.87 2.84 -17.03
C ALA A 189 19.40 4.12 -16.33
N ALA A 190 20.73 4.27 -16.24
CA ALA A 190 21.35 5.45 -15.67
C ALA A 190 21.14 6.68 -16.58
N GLU A 191 21.32 6.51 -17.89
CA GLU A 191 21.12 7.58 -18.88
C GLU A 191 19.68 8.07 -18.90
N ARG A 192 18.69 7.17 -18.86
CA ARG A 192 17.27 7.53 -18.81
C ARG A 192 16.93 8.32 -17.54
N PHE A 193 17.41 7.87 -16.37
CA PHE A 193 17.15 8.57 -15.12
C PHE A 193 17.87 9.93 -15.04
N GLU A 194 19.07 10.02 -15.60
CA GLU A 194 19.78 11.30 -15.73
C GLU A 194 19.00 12.27 -16.65
N ALA A 195 18.53 11.81 -17.80
CA ALA A 195 17.69 12.60 -18.70
C ALA A 195 16.40 13.08 -18.03
N LEU A 196 15.75 12.20 -17.24
CA LEU A 196 14.60 12.58 -16.40
C LEU A 196 14.99 13.65 -15.38
N GLY A 197 16.14 13.49 -14.72
CA GLY A 197 16.66 14.45 -13.76
C GLY A 197 16.96 15.83 -14.38
N GLN A 198 17.48 15.86 -15.61
CA GLN A 198 17.71 17.09 -16.37
C GLN A 198 16.40 17.76 -16.77
N ALA A 199 15.43 17.00 -17.29
CA ALA A 199 14.11 17.52 -17.66
C ALA A 199 13.34 18.04 -16.43
N PHE A 200 13.42 17.33 -15.30
CA PHE A 200 12.86 17.79 -14.02
C PHE A 200 13.58 19.04 -13.50
N GLY A 201 14.89 19.14 -13.69
CA GLY A 201 15.67 20.34 -13.39
C GLY A 201 15.19 21.55 -14.18
N ALA A 202 15.00 21.39 -15.50
CA ALA A 202 14.42 22.43 -16.35
C ALA A 202 13.02 22.82 -15.90
N LEU A 203 12.18 21.85 -15.52
CA LEU A 203 10.85 22.10 -14.96
C LEU A 203 10.92 22.91 -13.67
N SER A 204 11.81 22.54 -12.74
CA SER A 204 12.01 23.25 -11.47
C SER A 204 12.52 24.68 -11.63
N ALA A 205 13.18 24.99 -12.76
CA ALA A 205 13.70 26.31 -13.09
C ALA A 205 12.64 27.26 -13.69
N CYS A 206 11.41 26.79 -13.94
CA CYS A 206 10.31 27.65 -14.35
C CYS A 206 10.01 28.71 -13.27
N SER A 207 9.77 29.95 -13.69
CA SER A 207 9.47 31.07 -12.78
C SER A 207 8.27 30.76 -11.87
N ARG A 208 7.25 30.07 -12.42
CA ARG A 208 6.09 29.64 -11.65
C ARG A 208 5.63 28.23 -12.07
N ILE A 209 5.32 27.44 -11.06
CA ILE A 209 4.75 26.10 -11.19
C ILE A 209 3.57 26.03 -10.24
N TRP A 210 2.44 25.52 -10.74
CA TRP A 210 1.20 25.44 -10.00
C TRP A 210 0.61 24.04 -10.05
N ARG A 211 0.04 23.62 -8.92
CA ARG A 211 -0.92 22.52 -8.88
C ARG A 211 -2.32 23.05 -9.16
N ILE A 212 -3.09 22.31 -9.95
CA ILE A 212 -4.51 22.60 -10.21
C ILE A 212 -5.39 21.57 -9.47
N PRO A 213 -5.86 21.87 -8.24
CA PRO A 213 -6.75 20.97 -7.50
C PRO A 213 -8.21 21.00 -7.98
N LEU A 214 -8.64 22.08 -8.63
CA LEU A 214 -10.05 22.31 -8.97
C LEU A 214 -10.20 23.12 -10.26
N GLU A 215 -11.05 22.62 -11.15
CA GLU A 215 -11.49 23.30 -12.37
C GLU A 215 -13.01 23.52 -12.28
N ARG A 216 -13.47 24.75 -12.54
CA ARG A 216 -14.89 25.13 -12.58
C ARG A 216 -15.23 25.73 -13.92
N HIS A 217 -16.33 25.31 -14.53
CA HIS A 217 -16.88 25.97 -15.70
C HIS A 217 -17.54 27.30 -15.29
N GLU A 218 -17.19 28.41 -15.95
CA GLU A 218 -17.78 29.72 -15.67
C GLU A 218 -18.81 30.11 -16.72
N ALA A 219 -20.05 30.36 -16.27
CA ALA A 219 -21.14 30.78 -17.13
C ALA A 219 -21.05 32.27 -17.54
N ASP A 220 -20.41 33.11 -16.70
CA ASP A 220 -20.30 34.57 -16.94
C ASP A 220 -18.92 34.97 -17.50
N TRP A 221 -18.54 34.36 -18.63
CA TRP A 221 -17.25 34.59 -19.30
C TRP A 221 -16.98 36.08 -19.65
N LYS A 222 -18.03 36.90 -19.78
CA LYS A 222 -17.92 38.34 -20.09
C LYS A 222 -17.25 39.12 -18.96
N ARG A 223 -17.47 38.71 -17.71
CA ARG A 223 -16.89 39.34 -16.52
C ARG A 223 -15.53 38.75 -16.12
N ASN A 224 -15.11 37.67 -16.77
CA ASN A 224 -13.89 36.92 -16.50
C ASN A 224 -12.97 36.88 -17.72
N ALA A 225 -12.80 38.04 -18.36
CA ALA A 225 -11.85 38.27 -19.44
C ALA A 225 -11.98 37.36 -20.69
N GLY A 226 -13.16 36.77 -20.93
CA GLY A 226 -13.37 35.83 -22.03
C GLY A 226 -13.14 34.37 -21.69
N THR A 227 -12.81 34.05 -20.43
CA THR A 227 -12.43 32.70 -20.01
C THR A 227 -13.68 31.87 -19.70
N SER A 228 -13.77 30.66 -20.26
CA SER A 228 -14.87 29.71 -19.99
C SER A 228 -14.64 28.80 -18.77
N LYS A 229 -13.43 28.86 -18.18
CA LYS A 229 -12.97 27.98 -17.10
C LYS A 229 -12.25 28.79 -16.00
N ALA A 230 -12.79 28.78 -14.79
CA ALA A 230 -12.06 29.23 -13.60
C ALA A 230 -11.26 28.08 -13.00
N VAL A 231 -9.97 28.32 -12.77
CA VAL A 231 -9.05 27.32 -12.25
C VAL A 231 -8.45 27.81 -10.94
N GLN A 232 -8.60 27.04 -9.86
CA GLN A 232 -7.88 27.32 -8.62
C GLN A 232 -6.45 26.79 -8.75
N ARG A 233 -5.46 27.58 -8.36
CA ARG A 233 -4.04 27.23 -8.48
C ARG A 233 -3.32 27.43 -7.16
N THR A 234 -2.42 26.51 -6.85
CA THR A 234 -1.52 26.61 -5.70
C THR A 234 -0.09 26.53 -6.19
N LEU A 235 0.75 27.52 -5.86
CA LEU A 235 2.17 27.49 -6.17
C LEU A 235 2.86 26.30 -5.50
N ILE A 236 3.72 25.61 -6.24
CA ILE A 236 4.51 24.49 -5.75
C ILE A 236 5.99 24.69 -6.10
N SER A 237 6.86 24.13 -5.28
CA SER A 237 8.31 24.14 -5.48
C SER A 237 8.81 22.71 -5.59
N LEU A 238 9.42 22.40 -6.73
CA LEU A 238 10.05 21.11 -6.98
C LEU A 238 11.41 21.08 -6.27
N GLY A 239 11.85 19.88 -5.87
CA GLY A 239 13.12 19.70 -5.19
C GLY A 239 13.75 18.35 -5.48
N ARG A 240 14.88 18.08 -4.84
CA ARG A 240 15.51 16.76 -4.79
C ARG A 240 15.68 16.39 -3.33
N ALA A 241 15.09 15.27 -2.94
CA ALA A 241 15.14 14.78 -1.57
C ALA A 241 14.61 13.36 -1.52
N ASN A 242 15.10 12.59 -0.55
CA ASN A 242 14.57 11.26 -0.28
C ASN A 242 13.45 11.33 0.78
N PRO A 243 12.44 10.45 0.69
CA PRO A 243 11.42 10.34 1.73
C PRO A 243 12.04 10.05 3.09
N SER A 244 11.41 10.50 4.17
CA SER A 244 11.87 10.15 5.53
C SER A 244 11.96 8.63 5.73
N LEU A 245 12.95 8.20 6.52
CA LEU A 245 13.30 6.80 6.77
C LEU A 245 13.79 6.02 5.53
N VAL A 246 14.16 6.72 4.46
CA VAL A 246 14.81 6.13 3.29
C VAL A 246 16.20 6.69 3.18
N LYS A 247 17.20 5.81 3.30
CA LYS A 247 18.58 6.11 2.92
C LYS A 247 18.77 5.57 1.52
N CYS A 248 19.32 6.37 0.62
CA CYS A 248 19.52 5.95 -0.76
C CYS A 248 20.80 6.57 -1.31
N ASN A 249 21.49 5.85 -2.19
CA ASN A 249 22.67 6.34 -2.91
C ASN A 249 22.32 7.39 -3.99
N VAL A 250 21.06 7.42 -4.43
CA VAL A 250 20.52 8.39 -5.39
C VAL A 250 19.52 9.33 -4.69
N GLU A 251 19.55 10.62 -5.04
CA GLU A 251 18.51 11.58 -4.63
C GLU A 251 17.30 11.53 -5.56
N PHE A 252 16.12 11.33 -5.00
CA PHE A 252 14.88 11.29 -5.79
C PHE A 252 14.38 12.68 -6.17
N LEU A 253 13.67 12.75 -7.29
CA LEU A 253 13.05 13.99 -7.77
C LEU A 253 11.72 14.19 -7.05
N GLN A 254 11.61 15.28 -6.29
CA GLN A 254 10.52 15.52 -5.35
C GLN A 254 9.52 16.53 -5.90
N LEU A 255 8.26 16.11 -6.05
CA LEU A 255 7.13 16.93 -6.49
C LEU A 255 6.07 17.04 -5.37
N PRO A 256 6.09 18.12 -4.56
CA PRO A 256 5.11 18.33 -3.50
C PRO A 256 3.75 18.76 -4.05
N LEU A 257 2.69 18.06 -3.63
CA LEU A 257 1.31 18.29 -4.07
C LEU A 257 0.38 18.59 -2.88
N GLY A 258 0.88 19.33 -1.89
CA GLY A 258 0.13 19.68 -0.67
C GLY A 258 0.32 18.63 0.43
N ASN A 259 -0.70 17.82 0.71
CA ASN A 259 -0.62 16.75 1.74
C ASN A 259 -0.02 15.44 1.22
N LYS A 260 0.33 15.39 -0.06
CA LYS A 260 0.97 14.28 -0.74
C LYS A 260 2.24 14.79 -1.43
N THR A 261 3.23 13.93 -1.57
CA THR A 261 4.45 14.23 -2.32
C THR A 261 4.76 13.05 -3.24
N LEU A 262 5.03 13.35 -4.50
CA LEU A 262 5.51 12.37 -5.47
C LEU A 262 7.03 12.38 -5.45
N TYR A 263 7.62 11.19 -5.49
CA TYR A 263 9.05 10.99 -5.67
C TYR A 263 9.27 10.13 -6.90
N PHE A 264 9.99 10.66 -7.89
CA PHE A 264 10.41 9.88 -9.05
C PHE A 264 11.74 9.21 -8.73
N THR A 265 11.72 7.88 -8.70
CA THR A 265 12.90 7.01 -8.51
C THR A 265 13.31 6.41 -9.85
N PRO A 266 14.47 5.75 -9.96
CA PRO A 266 14.89 5.12 -11.21
C PRO A 266 13.95 4.03 -11.75
N ASP A 267 13.16 3.39 -10.89
CA ASP A 267 12.31 2.25 -11.21
C ASP A 267 10.79 2.50 -11.00
N ALA A 268 10.44 3.53 -10.22
CA ALA A 268 9.08 3.76 -9.77
C ALA A 268 8.74 5.24 -9.51
N ILE A 269 7.45 5.50 -9.32
CA ILE A 269 6.92 6.75 -8.79
C ILE A 269 6.31 6.45 -7.43
N LEU A 270 6.92 6.98 -6.36
CA LEU A 270 6.41 6.83 -5.00
C LEU A 270 5.47 7.99 -4.66
N VAL A 271 4.28 7.69 -4.16
CA VAL A 271 3.32 8.66 -3.64
C VAL A 271 3.27 8.56 -2.13
N VAL A 272 3.77 9.59 -1.44
CA VAL A 272 3.88 9.62 0.02
C VAL A 272 2.83 10.57 0.60
N ALA A 273 1.98 10.08 1.50
CA ALA A 273 1.05 10.89 2.27
C ALA A 273 1.13 10.52 3.76
N GLY A 274 1.78 11.38 4.55
CA GLY A 274 2.05 11.11 5.95
C GLY A 274 2.87 9.83 6.15
N VAL A 275 2.24 8.80 6.75
CA VAL A 275 2.88 7.50 7.04
C VAL A 275 2.70 6.48 5.94
N ARG A 276 1.83 6.76 4.96
CA ARG A 276 1.47 5.85 3.88
C ARG A 276 2.27 6.17 2.62
N VAL A 277 2.66 5.11 1.92
CA VAL A 277 3.38 5.15 0.66
C VAL A 277 2.69 4.21 -0.32
N ALA A 278 2.39 4.70 -1.52
CA ALA A 278 2.03 3.90 -2.67
C ALA A 278 3.16 3.97 -3.71
N ALA A 279 3.32 2.94 -4.53
CA ALA A 279 4.34 2.91 -5.59
C ALA A 279 3.70 2.47 -6.91
N PHE A 280 4.05 3.17 -7.98
CA PHE A 280 3.58 2.90 -9.34
C PHE A 280 4.78 2.71 -10.27
N ARG A 281 4.74 1.71 -11.14
CA ARG A 281 5.70 1.64 -12.25
C ARG A 281 5.43 2.79 -13.22
N TYR A 282 6.46 3.23 -13.94
CA TYR A 282 6.29 4.24 -14.98
C TYR A 282 5.28 3.84 -16.06
N ASN A 283 5.12 2.53 -16.31
CA ASN A 283 4.16 1.96 -17.26
C ASN A 283 2.70 2.11 -16.82
N ASP A 284 2.47 2.20 -15.51
CA ASP A 284 1.12 2.29 -14.94
C ASP A 284 0.62 3.74 -14.83
N VAL A 285 1.49 4.72 -15.13
CA VAL A 285 1.20 6.15 -15.03
C VAL A 285 1.19 6.76 -16.42
N GLU A 286 0.01 7.13 -16.90
CA GLU A 286 -0.17 7.96 -18.08
C GLU A 286 0.23 9.40 -17.77
N LEU A 287 0.95 10.01 -18.71
CA LEU A 287 1.32 11.41 -18.61
C LEU A 287 1.05 12.10 -19.94
N VAL A 288 0.21 13.12 -19.89
CA VAL A 288 -0.23 13.89 -21.06
C VAL A 288 0.14 15.34 -20.86
N SER A 289 1.01 15.87 -21.72
CA SER A 289 1.38 17.29 -21.75
C SER A 289 0.67 18.02 -22.89
N ARG A 290 0.33 19.29 -22.68
CA ARG A 290 -0.29 20.18 -23.66
C ARG A 290 0.04 21.64 -23.36
N ALA A 291 0.14 22.44 -24.41
CA ALA A 291 0.21 23.89 -24.28
C ALA A 291 -1.21 24.47 -24.11
N VAL A 292 -1.41 25.31 -23.09
CA VAL A 292 -2.70 25.95 -22.80
C VAL A 292 -2.55 27.47 -22.78
N ARG A 293 -3.52 28.16 -23.38
CA ARG A 293 -3.62 29.62 -23.28
C ARG A 293 -4.32 29.96 -21.98
N PHE A 294 -3.71 30.84 -21.20
CA PHE A 294 -4.28 31.28 -19.94
C PHE A 294 -4.20 32.79 -19.79
N VAL A 295 -5.30 33.40 -19.33
CA VAL A 295 -5.36 34.83 -19.04
C VAL A 295 -4.80 35.06 -17.64
N GLU A 296 -3.65 35.73 -17.54
CA GLU A 296 -3.11 36.11 -16.23
C GLU A 296 -3.79 37.37 -15.73
N ASP A 297 -4.38 37.28 -14.53
CA ASP A 297 -4.99 38.44 -13.89
C ASP A 297 -3.94 39.47 -13.49
N ASP A 298 -2.72 39.02 -13.15
CA ASP A 298 -1.59 39.86 -12.72
C ASP A 298 -0.49 39.94 -13.79
N ALA A 299 0.72 40.36 -13.39
CA ALA A 299 1.87 40.34 -14.28
C ALA A 299 2.21 38.90 -14.69
N ALA A 300 2.44 38.72 -15.99
CA ALA A 300 2.90 37.47 -16.57
C ALA A 300 4.24 37.04 -15.93
N PRO A 301 4.46 35.73 -15.73
CA PRO A 301 5.79 35.22 -15.33
C PRO A 301 6.86 35.67 -16.34
N SER A 302 8.08 35.95 -15.86
CA SER A 302 9.13 36.53 -16.69
C SER A 302 9.62 35.62 -17.83
N ASP A 303 9.40 34.32 -17.69
CA ASP A 303 9.78 33.26 -18.63
C ASP A 303 8.58 32.74 -19.46
N ALA A 304 7.38 33.31 -19.26
CA ALA A 304 6.18 32.90 -19.98
C ALA A 304 6.07 33.60 -21.34
N LEU A 305 5.64 32.85 -22.35
CA LEU A 305 5.37 33.41 -23.68
C LEU A 305 3.98 34.07 -23.70
N VAL A 306 3.94 35.40 -23.84
CA VAL A 306 2.68 36.14 -24.04
C VAL A 306 2.28 36.05 -25.51
N VAL A 307 1.14 35.40 -25.79
CA VAL A 307 0.66 35.13 -27.17
C VAL A 307 -0.48 36.05 -27.62
N ALA A 308 -1.17 36.69 -26.67
CA ALA A 308 -2.21 37.68 -26.95
C ALA A 308 -2.45 38.59 -25.73
N GLU A 309 -3.31 39.59 -25.90
CA GLU A 309 -3.86 40.40 -24.81
C GLU A 309 -5.39 40.34 -24.87
N THR A 310 -6.04 40.31 -23.71
CA THR A 310 -7.50 40.43 -23.58
C THR A 310 -7.85 41.56 -22.62
N TRP A 311 -9.10 41.99 -22.57
CA TRP A 311 -9.58 42.97 -21.59
C TRP A 311 -10.17 42.25 -20.39
N ARG A 312 -10.01 42.80 -19.18
CA ARG A 312 -10.62 42.23 -17.96
C ARG A 312 -12.13 42.05 -18.10
N PHE A 313 -12.79 43.04 -18.72
CA PHE A 313 -14.21 42.99 -19.05
C PHE A 313 -14.38 43.12 -20.57
N VAL A 314 -14.93 42.08 -21.20
CA VAL A 314 -15.08 42.01 -22.67
C VAL A 314 -16.53 42.16 -23.11
N ASN A 315 -16.74 42.85 -24.23
CA ASN A 315 -18.04 42.89 -24.90
C ASN A 315 -18.27 41.60 -25.73
N ARG A 316 -19.45 41.47 -26.35
CA ARG A 316 -19.80 40.30 -27.17
C ARG A 316 -18.86 40.09 -28.39
N ASN A 317 -18.16 41.13 -28.81
CA ASN A 317 -17.25 41.13 -29.96
C ASN A 317 -15.78 40.95 -29.53
N GLY A 318 -15.50 40.70 -28.24
CA GLY A 318 -14.15 40.53 -27.69
C GLY A 318 -13.37 41.83 -27.41
N GLY A 319 -13.96 43.00 -27.70
CA GLY A 319 -13.37 44.31 -27.39
C GLY A 319 -13.64 44.78 -25.95
N PRO A 320 -13.06 45.92 -25.52
CA PRO A 320 -13.24 46.42 -24.16
C PRO A 320 -14.69 46.82 -23.88
N ASP A 321 -15.26 46.31 -22.79
CA ASP A 321 -16.51 46.87 -22.24
C ASP A 321 -16.22 48.20 -21.54
N ARG A 322 -16.69 49.30 -22.16
CA ARG A 322 -16.48 50.68 -21.71
C ARG A 322 -17.37 51.09 -20.54
N ARG A 323 -18.29 50.23 -20.08
CA ARG A 323 -19.14 50.49 -18.90
C ARG A 323 -18.37 50.35 -17.59
N PHE A 324 -17.23 49.67 -17.61
CA PHE A 324 -16.36 49.47 -16.45
C PHE A 324 -15.19 50.45 -16.48
N ASN A 325 -15.12 51.33 -15.48
CA ASN A 325 -14.10 52.39 -15.40
C ASN A 325 -12.67 51.85 -15.14
N ASN A 326 -12.54 50.62 -14.63
CA ASN A 326 -11.25 49.98 -14.33
C ASN A 326 -11.03 48.71 -15.16
N ASN A 327 -11.18 48.84 -16.48
CA ASN A 327 -11.03 47.75 -17.44
C ASN A 327 -9.61 47.72 -18.02
N ARG A 328 -8.67 47.07 -17.32
CA ARG A 328 -7.28 46.90 -17.80
C ARG A 328 -7.16 45.77 -18.82
N LYS A 329 -6.12 45.86 -19.66
CA LYS A 329 -5.67 44.71 -20.46
C LYS A 329 -4.97 43.68 -19.57
N LEU A 330 -5.18 42.40 -19.90
CA LEU A 330 -4.61 41.24 -19.25
C LEU A 330 -3.82 40.43 -20.29
N PRO A 331 -2.59 39.99 -19.98
CA PRO A 331 -1.82 39.16 -20.89
C PRO A 331 -2.39 37.74 -20.97
N VAL A 332 -2.41 37.19 -22.18
CA VAL A 332 -2.72 35.79 -22.43
C VAL A 332 -1.40 35.05 -22.63
N CYS A 333 -1.01 34.25 -21.65
CA CYS A 333 0.24 33.49 -21.65
C CYS A 333 0.01 32.08 -22.19
N LEU A 334 1.03 31.51 -22.82
CA LEU A 334 1.08 30.10 -23.20
C LEU A 334 1.85 29.33 -22.13
N PHE A 335 1.14 28.47 -21.40
CA PHE A 335 1.69 27.64 -20.34
C PHE A 335 1.74 26.17 -20.73
N GLY A 336 2.63 25.43 -20.08
CA GLY A 336 2.68 23.97 -20.16
C GLY A 336 1.77 23.36 -19.10
N GLU A 337 0.81 22.55 -19.51
CA GLU A 337 -0.06 21.80 -18.62
C GLU A 337 0.20 20.32 -18.82
N PHE A 338 0.46 19.60 -17.72
CA PHE A 338 0.59 18.14 -17.77
C PHE A 338 -0.25 17.45 -16.70
N ASP A 339 -0.86 16.35 -17.11
CA ASP A 339 -1.67 15.47 -16.27
C ASP A 339 -0.89 14.20 -15.95
N LEU A 340 -0.82 13.83 -14.66
CA LEU A 340 -0.36 12.52 -14.17
C LEU A 340 -1.57 11.68 -13.79
N LYS A 341 -1.83 10.60 -14.53
CA LYS A 341 -3.00 9.74 -14.31
C LYS A 341 -2.61 8.27 -14.22
N SER A 342 -3.35 7.51 -13.42
CA SER A 342 -3.23 6.04 -13.38
C SER A 342 -4.60 5.42 -13.17
N ALA A 343 -4.80 4.20 -13.68
CA ALA A 343 -6.01 3.41 -13.48
C ALA A 343 -6.29 3.13 -11.97
N SER A 344 -5.23 3.15 -11.16
CA SER A 344 -5.24 3.02 -9.70
C SER A 344 -5.80 4.25 -8.96
N GLY A 345 -6.04 5.36 -9.65
CA GLY A 345 -6.63 6.57 -9.08
C GLY A 345 -5.65 7.73 -8.84
N LEU A 346 -4.40 7.65 -9.31
CA LEU A 346 -3.54 8.85 -9.43
C LEU A 346 -4.20 9.79 -10.44
N ASN A 347 -4.38 11.06 -10.07
CA ASN A 347 -4.95 12.09 -10.95
C ASN A 347 -4.53 13.48 -10.45
N GLU A 348 -3.40 13.96 -10.97
CA GLU A 348 -2.83 15.25 -10.60
C GLU A 348 -2.57 16.09 -11.85
N ARG A 349 -2.88 17.38 -11.77
CA ARG A 349 -2.63 18.34 -12.84
C ARG A 349 -1.68 19.42 -12.38
N ILE A 350 -0.66 19.64 -13.19
CA ILE A 350 0.38 20.63 -12.95
C ILE A 350 0.45 21.57 -14.15
N LEU A 351 0.71 22.83 -13.86
CA LEU A 351 0.88 23.91 -14.82
C LEU A 351 2.22 24.59 -14.57
N CYS A 352 2.99 24.86 -15.62
CA CYS A 352 4.25 25.61 -15.53
C CYS A 352 4.27 26.76 -16.54
N SER A 353 5.02 27.81 -16.21
CA SER A 353 5.14 29.03 -17.03
C SER A 353 5.69 28.76 -18.44
N ARG A 354 6.46 27.68 -18.63
CA ARG A 354 7.06 27.29 -19.91
C ARG A 354 6.43 26.03 -20.49
N ALA A 355 5.90 26.14 -21.71
CA ALA A 355 5.23 25.03 -22.39
C ALA A 355 6.21 23.96 -22.92
N ASP A 356 7.31 24.38 -23.52
CA ASP A 356 8.36 23.50 -24.07
C ASP A 356 8.96 22.56 -23.00
N VAL A 357 9.15 23.09 -21.79
CA VAL A 357 9.71 22.33 -20.67
C VAL A 357 8.77 21.20 -20.21
N SER A 358 7.46 21.43 -20.22
CA SER A 358 6.47 20.40 -19.86
C SER A 358 6.45 19.21 -20.83
N GLU A 359 6.71 19.46 -22.11
CA GLU A 359 6.80 18.44 -23.15
C GLU A 359 8.10 17.62 -23.03
N GLY A 360 9.22 18.29 -22.75
CA GLY A 360 10.50 17.63 -22.47
C GLY A 360 10.42 16.71 -21.24
N PHE A 361 9.81 17.19 -20.15
CA PHE A 361 9.54 16.37 -18.97
C PHE A 361 8.65 15.17 -19.28
N ALA A 362 7.63 15.37 -20.12
CA ALA A 362 6.74 14.29 -20.52
C ALA A 362 7.44 13.20 -21.30
N SER A 363 8.28 13.59 -22.25
CA SER A 363 9.08 12.68 -23.06
C SER A 363 10.05 11.88 -22.19
N ALA A 364 10.67 12.52 -21.20
CA ALA A 364 11.58 11.83 -20.28
C ALA A 364 10.88 10.79 -19.39
N ILE A 365 9.67 11.08 -18.89
CA ILE A 365 8.85 10.09 -18.17
C ILE A 365 8.47 8.91 -19.07
N VAL A 366 8.11 9.18 -20.32
CA VAL A 366 7.79 8.12 -21.28
C VAL A 366 9.02 7.26 -21.59
N ALA A 367 10.22 7.86 -21.66
CA ALA A 367 11.45 7.10 -21.85
C ALA A 367 11.73 6.12 -20.69
N MET A 368 11.31 6.45 -19.46
CA MET A 368 11.40 5.53 -18.32
C MET A 368 10.51 4.29 -18.46
N ARG A 369 9.56 4.26 -19.41
CA ARG A 369 8.62 3.14 -19.60
C ARG A 369 9.19 1.94 -20.35
N ALA A 370 10.40 2.03 -20.90
CA ALA A 370 10.94 0.96 -21.72
C ALA A 370 11.25 -0.30 -20.88
N ASP A 371 10.71 -1.45 -21.31
CA ASP A 371 10.95 -2.76 -20.72
C ASP A 371 12.44 -3.13 -20.79
N ASN A 372 13.03 -3.49 -19.64
CA ASN A 372 13.83 -4.70 -19.34
C ASN A 372 14.93 -4.41 -18.25
N PRO A 373 15.67 -5.42 -17.74
CA PRO A 373 15.70 -5.85 -16.34
C PRO A 373 17.05 -5.50 -15.66
N ALA A 374 17.08 -4.61 -14.67
CA ALA A 374 18.33 -4.38 -13.93
C ALA A 374 18.08 -3.86 -12.51
N ALA A 375 17.77 -4.78 -11.61
CA ALA A 375 18.40 -4.76 -10.30
C ALA A 375 19.46 -5.89 -10.30
N SER A 376 20.55 -5.68 -11.04
CA SER A 376 21.77 -6.46 -10.85
C SER A 376 22.52 -5.83 -9.69
N VAL A 377 22.66 -6.55 -8.58
CA VAL A 377 23.66 -6.24 -7.56
C VAL A 377 24.98 -6.75 -8.12
N THR A 378 25.93 -5.87 -8.46
CA THR A 378 27.33 -6.28 -8.62
C THR A 378 28.13 -6.07 -7.34
N PRO A 379 29.04 -7.01 -6.98
CA PRO A 379 29.80 -6.97 -5.73
C PRO A 379 31.04 -6.08 -5.88
N ASP A 380 31.38 -5.41 -4.78
CA ASP A 380 32.58 -4.61 -4.63
C ASP A 380 33.85 -5.46 -4.85
N ASN A 381 34.69 -5.01 -5.79
CA ASN A 381 35.98 -5.60 -6.12
C ASN A 381 37.00 -5.23 -5.02
N SER A 382 37.33 -6.20 -4.16
CA SER A 382 38.61 -6.17 -3.45
C SER A 382 39.40 -7.45 -3.73
N TYR A 383 40.63 -7.24 -4.19
CA TYR A 383 41.57 -8.20 -4.74
C TYR A 383 42.14 -9.16 -3.67
N THR A 384 42.30 -10.46 -3.97
CA THR A 384 43.35 -11.33 -3.41
C THR A 384 43.54 -12.62 -4.26
N PRO A 385 44.73 -13.26 -4.25
CA PRO A 385 45.43 -13.86 -5.41
C PRO A 385 45.08 -15.35 -5.67
N PRO A 386 45.59 -15.98 -6.76
CA PRO A 386 45.21 -17.33 -7.11
C PRO A 386 46.03 -18.34 -6.30
N LEU A 387 45.37 -19.16 -5.47
CA LEU A 387 46.00 -20.33 -4.86
C LEU A 387 45.03 -21.52 -4.81
N THR A 388 45.33 -22.48 -5.69
CA THR A 388 45.50 -23.91 -5.42
C THR A 388 44.42 -24.62 -4.62
N PHE A 389 43.70 -25.51 -5.32
CA PHE A 389 42.86 -26.55 -4.72
C PHE A 389 43.70 -27.50 -3.85
N ALA A 390 43.35 -27.58 -2.56
CA ALA A 390 43.66 -28.72 -1.70
C ALA A 390 42.34 -29.40 -1.31
N PRO A 391 42.25 -30.75 -1.29
CA PRO A 391 41.03 -31.45 -0.95
C PRO A 391 40.92 -31.72 0.56
N MET A 392 39.67 -31.95 0.98
CA MET A 392 39.17 -32.72 2.15
C MET A 392 38.56 -31.98 3.37
N GLN A 393 37.26 -32.33 3.56
CA GLN A 393 36.59 -32.81 4.80
C GLN A 393 36.37 -31.81 5.96
N ASP A 394 35.25 -31.75 6.69
CA ASP A 394 34.07 -32.62 6.96
C ASP A 394 33.07 -31.75 7.77
N ARG A 395 31.75 -31.66 7.50
CA ARG A 395 30.60 -32.47 7.99
C ARG A 395 29.33 -31.75 7.46
N SER A 396 28.21 -32.36 7.00
CA SER A 396 27.48 -33.51 7.55
C SER A 396 26.45 -34.10 6.55
N ALA A 397 26.70 -35.34 6.12
CA ALA A 397 25.78 -36.47 5.89
C ALA A 397 26.54 -37.54 5.08
N THR A 398 26.60 -38.79 5.53
CA THR A 398 27.28 -39.84 4.76
C THR A 398 26.45 -40.20 3.52
N THR A 399 27.07 -40.58 2.39
CA THR A 399 26.36 -41.01 1.17
C THR A 399 25.36 -42.15 1.42
N ALA A 400 25.57 -42.94 2.48
CA ALA A 400 24.64 -43.95 2.97
C ALA A 400 23.37 -43.33 3.61
N GLU A 401 23.53 -42.32 4.47
CA GLU A 401 22.41 -41.60 5.11
C GLU A 401 21.53 -40.87 4.09
N VAL A 402 22.15 -40.21 3.11
CA VAL A 402 21.42 -39.57 2.00
C VAL A 402 20.65 -40.63 1.20
N GLY A 403 21.26 -41.79 0.94
CA GLY A 403 20.59 -42.88 0.24
C GLY A 403 19.39 -43.48 0.97
N GLU A 404 19.43 -43.54 2.29
CA GLU A 404 18.31 -43.99 3.12
C GLU A 404 17.19 -42.95 3.15
N ALA A 405 17.51 -41.66 3.30
CA ALA A 405 16.52 -40.59 3.33
C ALA A 405 15.73 -40.46 2.01
N TYR A 406 16.38 -40.71 0.87
CA TYR A 406 15.77 -40.68 -0.46
C TYR A 406 15.19 -42.03 -0.91
N SER A 407 15.09 -43.02 -0.02
CA SER A 407 14.58 -44.36 -0.35
C SER A 407 13.13 -44.39 -0.82
N HIS A 408 12.33 -43.39 -0.41
CA HIS A 408 10.91 -43.25 -0.75
C HIS A 408 10.66 -42.24 -1.88
N GLU A 409 11.71 -41.64 -2.42
CA GLU A 409 11.65 -40.67 -3.52
C GLU A 409 11.94 -41.36 -4.88
N THR A 410 11.82 -40.61 -5.99
CA THR A 410 12.09 -41.18 -7.32
C THR A 410 13.55 -41.61 -7.47
N GLU A 411 13.80 -42.62 -8.30
CA GLU A 411 15.16 -43.08 -8.61
C GLU A 411 16.03 -41.94 -9.19
N ALA A 412 15.42 -41.04 -9.96
CA ALA A 412 16.05 -39.83 -10.47
C ALA A 412 16.46 -38.85 -9.35
N ALA A 413 15.58 -38.56 -8.39
CA ALA A 413 15.91 -37.71 -7.24
C ALA A 413 17.02 -38.32 -6.38
N ARG A 414 16.97 -39.64 -6.15
CA ARG A 414 18.00 -40.36 -5.41
C ARG A 414 19.36 -40.31 -6.12
N ALA A 415 19.39 -40.50 -7.44
CA ALA A 415 20.61 -40.43 -8.23
C ALA A 415 21.22 -39.01 -8.23
N LEU A 416 20.39 -37.97 -8.35
CA LEU A 416 20.83 -36.57 -8.28
C LEU A 416 21.44 -36.21 -6.92
N ALA A 417 20.82 -36.66 -5.83
CA ALA A 417 21.31 -36.44 -4.48
C ALA A 417 22.64 -37.18 -4.19
N MET A 418 22.88 -38.33 -4.83
CA MET A 418 24.09 -39.15 -4.63
C MET A 418 25.27 -38.73 -5.52
N ASN A 419 25.03 -38.46 -6.81
CA ASN A 419 26.09 -38.24 -7.79
C ASN A 419 26.58 -36.78 -7.83
N GLN A 420 25.75 -35.84 -7.38
CA GLN A 420 26.06 -34.41 -7.24
C GLN A 420 26.78 -33.80 -8.46
N GLU A 421 26.25 -34.08 -9.65
CA GLU A 421 26.77 -33.55 -10.92
C GLU A 421 26.48 -32.04 -11.08
N LYS A 422 26.83 -31.45 -12.23
CA LYS A 422 26.63 -30.00 -12.45
C LYS A 422 25.14 -29.62 -12.33
N LEU A 423 24.83 -28.59 -11.52
CA LEU A 423 23.46 -28.11 -11.25
C LEU A 423 22.55 -29.13 -10.55
N TRP A 424 23.12 -30.13 -9.86
CA TRP A 424 22.34 -31.19 -9.22
C TRP A 424 21.32 -30.64 -8.21
N GLU A 425 21.64 -29.54 -7.51
CA GLU A 425 20.74 -28.95 -6.51
C GLU A 425 19.43 -28.47 -7.14
N PHE A 426 19.53 -27.77 -8.28
CA PHE A 426 18.38 -27.24 -9.00
C PHE A 426 17.57 -28.36 -9.64
N LEU A 427 18.25 -29.36 -10.20
CA LEU A 427 17.61 -30.53 -10.80
C LEU A 427 16.90 -31.39 -9.77
N LEU A 428 17.47 -31.50 -8.58
CA LEU A 428 16.90 -32.24 -7.47
C LEU A 428 15.61 -31.59 -6.98
N VAL A 429 15.61 -30.26 -6.82
CA VAL A 429 14.39 -29.51 -6.46
C VAL A 429 13.32 -29.65 -7.54
N ASP A 430 13.69 -29.52 -8.82
CA ASP A 430 12.76 -29.66 -9.94
C ASP A 430 12.06 -31.03 -9.93
N GLU A 431 12.84 -32.11 -9.75
CA GLU A 431 12.33 -33.48 -9.70
C GLU A 431 11.45 -33.76 -8.46
N LEU A 432 11.84 -33.23 -7.28
CA LEU A 432 11.05 -33.38 -6.05
C LEU A 432 9.73 -32.59 -6.11
N LEU A 433 9.74 -31.39 -6.70
CA LEU A 433 8.52 -30.62 -6.93
C LEU A 433 7.57 -31.36 -7.88
N ARG A 434 8.10 -31.83 -9.03
CA ARG A 434 7.34 -32.56 -10.05
C ARG A 434 6.66 -33.81 -9.48
N SER A 435 7.45 -34.65 -8.81
CA SER A 435 7.01 -35.96 -8.30
C SER A 435 5.97 -35.86 -7.19
N LYS A 436 6.03 -34.82 -6.36
CA LYS A 436 5.09 -34.61 -5.24
C LYS A 436 3.86 -33.79 -5.64
N LEU A 437 3.95 -32.96 -6.67
CA LEU A 437 2.83 -32.18 -7.20
C LEU A 437 1.78 -33.05 -7.89
N GLN A 438 2.21 -34.01 -8.73
CA GLN A 438 1.28 -34.88 -9.47
C GLN A 438 0.27 -35.63 -8.59
N PRO A 439 0.66 -36.32 -7.49
CA PRO A 439 -0.30 -36.94 -6.58
C PRO A 439 -1.25 -35.92 -5.92
N LEU A 440 -0.74 -34.74 -5.57
CA LEU A 440 -1.52 -33.70 -4.91
C LEU A 440 -2.62 -33.14 -5.83
N GLU A 441 -2.31 -32.93 -7.11
CA GLU A 441 -3.29 -32.53 -8.14
C GLU A 441 -4.38 -33.59 -8.33
N ILE A 442 -3.98 -34.86 -8.46
CA ILE A 442 -4.92 -35.99 -8.58
C ILE A 442 -5.83 -36.08 -7.35
N GLU A 443 -5.29 -35.88 -6.15
CA GLU A 443 -6.09 -35.87 -4.92
C GLU A 443 -7.02 -34.64 -4.86
N CYS A 444 -6.58 -33.48 -5.34
CA CYS A 444 -7.39 -32.27 -5.42
C CYS A 444 -8.58 -32.42 -6.38
N ASP A 445 -8.40 -33.06 -7.53
CA ASP A 445 -9.49 -33.29 -8.50
C ASP A 445 -10.57 -34.21 -7.94
N LYS A 446 -10.19 -35.19 -7.10
CA LYS A 446 -11.12 -36.12 -6.44
C LYS A 446 -12.00 -35.46 -5.37
N LEU A 447 -11.70 -34.22 -4.94
CA LEU A 447 -12.52 -33.50 -3.96
C LEU A 447 -13.96 -33.31 -4.44
N ALA A 448 -14.19 -33.20 -5.75
CA ALA A 448 -15.51 -33.05 -6.33
C ALA A 448 -16.42 -34.28 -6.14
N ASP A 449 -15.83 -35.46 -5.96
CA ASP A 449 -16.53 -36.74 -5.85
C ASP A 449 -16.87 -37.12 -4.39
N ILE A 450 -16.46 -36.30 -3.41
CA ILE A 450 -16.68 -36.57 -2.00
C ILE A 450 -18.16 -36.42 -1.65
N VAL A 451 -18.76 -37.51 -1.20
CA VAL A 451 -20.13 -37.54 -0.69
C VAL A 451 -20.15 -37.05 0.77
N PRO A 452 -21.07 -36.13 1.15
CA PRO A 452 -21.26 -35.72 2.54
C PRO A 452 -21.60 -36.91 3.43
N ARG A 453 -20.89 -37.05 4.56
CA ARG A 453 -21.07 -38.17 5.50
C ARG A 453 -21.04 -37.76 6.98
N LYS A 454 -20.60 -36.54 7.30
CA LYS A 454 -20.40 -36.07 8.67
C LYS A 454 -21.38 -34.94 8.99
N LEU A 455 -22.38 -35.23 9.83
CA LEU A 455 -23.34 -34.23 10.32
C LEU A 455 -22.68 -33.31 11.34
N PHE A 456 -22.78 -31.99 11.13
CA PHE A 456 -22.38 -30.98 12.11
C PHE A 456 -23.59 -30.18 12.59
N THR A 457 -23.63 -29.88 13.89
CA THR A 457 -24.47 -28.76 14.35
C THR A 457 -23.86 -27.42 13.91
N GLY A 458 -24.68 -26.38 13.72
CA GLY A 458 -24.20 -25.07 13.25
C GLY A 458 -23.08 -24.48 14.13
N ARG A 459 -23.19 -24.66 15.45
CA ARG A 459 -22.20 -24.21 16.43
C ARG A 459 -20.90 -25.01 16.39
N GLU A 460 -20.98 -26.33 16.23
CA GLU A 460 -19.80 -27.19 16.10
C GLU A 460 -19.06 -26.88 14.80
N PHE A 461 -19.79 -26.71 13.69
CA PHE A 461 -19.23 -26.33 12.40
C PHE A 461 -18.50 -24.99 12.49
N PHE A 462 -19.14 -23.96 13.05
CA PHE A 462 -18.56 -22.63 13.16
C PHE A 462 -17.27 -22.61 14.01
N ARG A 463 -17.23 -23.36 15.12
CA ARG A 463 -16.03 -23.49 15.94
C ARG A 463 -14.92 -24.26 15.22
N TRP A 464 -15.26 -25.36 14.55
CA TRP A 464 -14.31 -26.16 13.79
C TRP A 464 -13.69 -25.33 12.66
N VAL A 465 -14.49 -24.66 11.83
CA VAL A 465 -13.96 -23.75 10.78
C VAL A 465 -13.08 -22.67 11.39
N GLY A 466 -13.48 -22.09 12.52
CA GLY A 466 -12.68 -21.08 13.23
C GLY A 466 -11.30 -21.59 13.67
N SER A 467 -11.18 -22.82 14.18
CA SER A 467 -9.88 -23.42 14.52
C SER A 467 -9.06 -23.76 13.29
N GLU A 468 -9.69 -24.32 12.26
CA GLU A 468 -9.02 -24.70 11.01
C GLU A 468 -8.43 -23.48 10.30
N CYS A 469 -9.10 -22.32 10.31
CA CYS A 469 -8.56 -21.09 9.73
C CYS A 469 -7.21 -20.67 10.35
N SER A 470 -6.98 -20.94 11.63
CA SER A 470 -5.69 -20.66 12.27
C SER A 470 -4.60 -21.60 11.75
N GLU A 471 -4.92 -22.88 11.60
CA GLU A 471 -4.00 -23.89 11.05
C GLU A 471 -3.68 -23.61 9.58
N LEU A 472 -4.67 -23.24 8.76
CA LEU A 472 -4.47 -22.86 7.36
C LEU A 472 -3.63 -21.59 7.22
N SER A 473 -3.83 -20.61 8.11
CA SER A 473 -2.98 -19.41 8.13
C SER A 473 -1.53 -19.76 8.47
N SER A 474 -1.30 -20.68 9.41
CA SER A 474 0.03 -21.17 9.75
C SER A 474 0.67 -21.90 8.56
N ALA A 475 -0.09 -22.77 7.90
CA ALA A 475 0.35 -23.51 6.72
C ALA A 475 0.73 -22.56 5.56
N MET A 476 -0.04 -21.49 5.32
CA MET A 476 0.29 -20.47 4.31
C MET A 476 1.60 -19.74 4.62
N VAL A 477 1.82 -19.37 5.89
CA VAL A 477 3.10 -18.78 6.31
C VAL A 477 4.25 -19.77 6.12
N GLY A 478 4.02 -21.06 6.39
CA GLY A 478 4.97 -22.14 6.16
C GLY A 478 5.36 -22.28 4.68
N ILE A 479 4.37 -22.26 3.77
CA ILE A 479 4.60 -22.30 2.32
C ILE A 479 5.46 -21.11 1.87
N LYS A 480 5.11 -19.90 2.31
CA LYS A 480 5.86 -18.68 1.98
C LYS A 480 7.30 -18.74 2.50
N ALA A 481 7.50 -19.19 3.74
CA ALA A 481 8.83 -19.31 4.33
C ALA A 481 9.71 -20.35 3.59
N CYS A 482 9.13 -21.48 3.20
CA CYS A 482 9.81 -22.49 2.40
C CYS A 482 10.35 -21.89 1.09
N ILE A 483 9.52 -21.12 0.39
CA ILE A 483 9.85 -20.58 -0.94
C ILE A 483 10.83 -19.39 -0.85
N ASP A 484 10.56 -18.42 0.04
CA ASP A 484 11.36 -17.19 0.10
C ASP A 484 12.75 -17.39 0.69
N LYS A 485 12.88 -18.34 1.61
CA LYS A 485 14.05 -18.43 2.49
C LYS A 485 14.60 -19.84 2.60
N ASP A 486 13.79 -20.80 3.02
CA ASP A 486 14.35 -22.08 3.48
C ASP A 486 14.90 -22.91 2.32
N LEU A 487 14.25 -22.85 1.15
CA LEU A 487 14.71 -23.53 -0.06
C LEU A 487 16.01 -22.92 -0.58
N MET A 488 16.12 -21.58 -0.58
CA MET A 488 17.34 -20.88 -0.97
C MET A 488 18.50 -21.16 -0.01
N ASN A 489 18.23 -21.24 1.30
CA ASN A 489 19.26 -21.63 2.28
C ASN A 489 19.70 -23.10 2.10
N ALA A 490 18.78 -23.99 1.73
CA ALA A 490 19.09 -25.41 1.51
C ALA A 490 19.99 -25.63 0.28
N LEU A 491 19.90 -24.76 -0.73
CA LEU A 491 20.77 -24.76 -1.91
C LEU A 491 22.22 -24.34 -1.61
N GLY A 492 22.49 -23.73 -0.45
CA GLY A 492 23.81 -23.26 -0.05
C GLY A 492 24.13 -21.84 -0.53
N GLU A 493 25.16 -21.22 0.07
CA GLU A 493 25.65 -19.91 -0.38
C GLU A 493 26.40 -20.03 -1.72
N PRO A 494 26.47 -18.96 -2.53
CA PRO A 494 27.17 -18.99 -3.81
C PRO A 494 28.61 -19.52 -3.68
N GLY A 495 28.90 -20.64 -4.36
CA GLY A 495 30.22 -21.29 -4.33
C GLY A 495 30.38 -22.37 -3.25
N MET A 496 29.40 -22.56 -2.37
CA MET A 496 29.33 -23.71 -1.46
C MET A 496 28.25 -24.71 -1.94
N PRO A 497 28.53 -26.03 -1.92
CA PRO A 497 27.56 -27.03 -2.34
C PRO A 497 26.34 -27.04 -1.41
N GLY A 498 25.16 -27.24 -1.98
CA GLY A 498 23.91 -27.34 -1.24
C GLY A 498 23.83 -28.61 -0.38
N ASN A 499 22.89 -28.63 0.56
CA ASN A 499 22.67 -29.78 1.44
C ASN A 499 21.46 -30.60 0.97
N ALA A 500 21.71 -31.81 0.45
CA ALA A 500 20.66 -32.70 -0.06
C ALA A 500 19.58 -33.06 0.99
N MET A 501 19.94 -33.22 2.26
CA MET A 501 18.99 -33.51 3.33
C MET A 501 18.12 -32.29 3.67
N ALA A 502 18.73 -31.09 3.64
CA ALA A 502 18.00 -29.85 3.84
C ALA A 502 17.01 -29.60 2.69
N ILE A 503 17.42 -29.85 1.44
CA ILE A 503 16.56 -29.72 0.26
C ILE A 503 15.33 -30.64 0.41
N LEU A 504 15.54 -31.92 0.73
CA LEU A 504 14.44 -32.87 0.93
C LEU A 504 13.51 -32.43 2.06
N SER A 505 14.07 -32.00 3.19
CA SER A 505 13.31 -31.54 4.36
C SER A 505 12.40 -30.35 4.01
N VAL A 506 12.94 -29.35 3.32
CA VAL A 506 12.19 -28.14 2.94
C VAL A 506 11.09 -28.48 1.93
N VAL A 507 11.38 -29.28 0.90
CA VAL A 507 10.37 -29.67 -0.08
C VAL A 507 9.27 -30.52 0.58
N ASN A 508 9.61 -31.43 1.50
CA ASN A 508 8.62 -32.18 2.25
C ASN A 508 7.76 -31.28 3.14
N LEU A 509 8.35 -30.27 3.79
CA LEU A 509 7.62 -29.30 4.59
C LEU A 509 6.66 -28.46 3.72
N LEU A 510 7.09 -28.04 2.53
CA LEU A 510 6.26 -27.34 1.56
C LEU A 510 5.00 -28.15 1.21
N PHE A 511 5.16 -29.43 0.84
CA PHE A 511 4.05 -30.30 0.50
C PHE A 511 3.20 -30.71 1.71
N HIS A 512 3.78 -30.81 2.90
CA HIS A 512 3.03 -31.00 4.15
C HIS A 512 2.04 -29.85 4.39
N ASN A 513 2.50 -28.61 4.22
CA ASN A 513 1.63 -27.45 4.35
C ASN A 513 0.54 -27.42 3.28
N CYS A 514 0.83 -27.83 2.04
CA CYS A 514 -0.17 -27.93 0.97
C CYS A 514 -1.23 -29.00 1.30
N ARG A 515 -0.81 -30.15 1.83
CA ARG A 515 -1.73 -31.23 2.24
C ARG A 515 -2.67 -30.80 3.37
N ARG A 516 -2.29 -29.84 4.22
CA ARG A 516 -3.19 -29.29 5.26
C ARG A 516 -4.44 -28.62 4.68
N PHE A 517 -4.31 -27.98 3.52
CA PHE A 517 -5.46 -27.40 2.79
C PHE A 517 -6.34 -28.49 2.20
N LEU A 518 -5.73 -29.51 1.60
CA LEU A 518 -6.44 -30.67 1.05
C LEU A 518 -7.24 -31.40 2.15
N GLU A 519 -6.65 -31.63 3.32
CA GLU A 519 -7.32 -32.24 4.46
C GLU A 519 -8.51 -31.40 4.95
N PHE A 520 -8.32 -30.08 5.04
CA PHE A 520 -9.40 -29.16 5.39
C PHE A 520 -10.55 -29.23 4.38
N GLU A 521 -10.27 -29.12 3.08
CA GLU A 521 -11.30 -29.10 2.04
C GLU A 521 -11.98 -30.47 1.90
N THR A 522 -11.26 -31.56 2.11
CA THR A 522 -11.81 -32.92 2.21
C THR A 522 -12.85 -33.00 3.33
N ASN A 523 -12.48 -32.54 4.53
CA ASN A 523 -13.37 -32.52 5.69
C ASN A 523 -14.56 -31.59 5.48
N LEU A 524 -14.34 -30.46 4.83
CA LEU A 524 -15.38 -29.49 4.47
C LEU A 524 -16.38 -30.07 3.47
N CYS A 525 -15.90 -30.78 2.44
CA CYS A 525 -16.76 -31.44 1.46
C CYS A 525 -17.61 -32.53 2.11
N ALA A 526 -17.00 -33.32 3.00
CA ALA A 526 -17.67 -34.38 3.77
C ALA A 526 -18.66 -33.87 4.84
N ALA A 527 -18.61 -32.57 5.21
CA ALA A 527 -19.45 -31.98 6.25
C ALA A 527 -20.86 -31.64 5.75
N GLU A 528 -21.89 -32.13 6.43
CA GLU A 528 -23.29 -31.75 6.23
C GLU A 528 -23.67 -30.69 7.28
N VAL A 529 -24.18 -29.54 6.82
CA VAL A 529 -24.38 -28.34 7.65
C VAL A 529 -25.78 -27.74 7.45
N PRO A 530 -26.35 -27.07 8.47
CA PRO A 530 -27.62 -26.36 8.33
C PRO A 530 -27.54 -25.24 7.26
N LEU A 531 -28.69 -24.94 6.63
CA LEU A 531 -28.82 -23.92 5.58
C LEU A 531 -28.17 -22.57 5.94
N ALA A 532 -28.23 -22.15 7.21
CA ALA A 532 -27.63 -20.89 7.67
C ALA A 532 -26.09 -20.83 7.50
N PHE A 533 -25.41 -21.98 7.41
CA PHE A 533 -23.95 -22.10 7.32
C PHE A 533 -23.47 -22.57 5.94
N TYR A 534 -24.39 -22.79 5.00
CA TYR A 534 -24.06 -23.26 3.65
C TYR A 534 -23.20 -22.26 2.89
N GLU A 535 -23.51 -20.97 2.98
CA GLU A 535 -22.71 -19.89 2.36
C GLU A 535 -21.27 -19.90 2.88
N LEU A 536 -21.09 -20.02 4.20
CA LEU A 536 -19.78 -20.15 4.82
C LEU A 536 -19.04 -21.39 4.30
N LYS A 537 -19.69 -22.55 4.24
CA LYS A 537 -19.10 -23.77 3.66
C LYS A 537 -18.68 -23.55 2.19
N SER A 538 -19.55 -22.96 1.38
CA SER A 538 -19.30 -22.77 -0.05
C SER A 538 -18.18 -21.78 -0.34
N SER A 539 -17.97 -20.80 0.55
CA SER A 539 -16.94 -19.76 0.40
C SER A 539 -15.51 -20.30 0.39
N PHE A 540 -15.27 -21.46 1.03
CA PHE A 540 -13.97 -22.11 1.08
C PHE A 540 -13.71 -23.10 -0.07
N ARG A 541 -14.66 -23.27 -1.00
CA ARG A 541 -14.51 -24.21 -2.11
C ARG A 541 -13.41 -23.76 -3.07
N GLY A 542 -12.55 -24.69 -3.47
CA GLY A 542 -11.41 -24.47 -4.35
C GLY A 542 -10.20 -23.83 -3.65
N ILE A 543 -10.18 -23.80 -2.32
CA ILE A 543 -9.04 -23.24 -1.57
C ILE A 543 -7.78 -24.08 -1.80
N THR A 544 -7.89 -25.41 -1.84
CA THR A 544 -6.76 -26.31 -2.13
C THR A 544 -6.24 -26.10 -3.53
N ALA A 545 -7.14 -26.04 -4.52
CA ALA A 545 -6.77 -25.79 -5.92
C ALA A 545 -6.03 -24.45 -6.10
N SER A 546 -6.40 -23.44 -5.30
CA SER A 546 -5.75 -22.12 -5.35
C SER A 546 -4.33 -22.18 -4.78
N VAL A 547 -4.09 -22.97 -3.73
CA VAL A 547 -2.74 -23.22 -3.19
C VAL A 547 -1.90 -24.06 -4.15
N VAL A 548 -2.48 -25.12 -4.73
CA VAL A 548 -1.79 -26.00 -5.70
C VAL A 548 -1.30 -25.20 -6.91
N ARG A 549 -2.09 -24.26 -7.43
CA ARG A 549 -1.66 -23.37 -8.52
C ARG A 549 -0.41 -22.53 -8.20
N VAL A 550 -0.24 -22.11 -6.95
CA VAL A 550 0.97 -21.37 -6.54
C VAL A 550 2.19 -22.28 -6.60
N ILE A 551 2.04 -23.54 -6.20
CA ILE A 551 3.14 -24.53 -6.26
C ILE A 551 3.42 -24.97 -7.71
N ASP A 552 2.39 -25.06 -8.55
CA ASP A 552 2.54 -25.33 -9.97
C ASP A 552 3.29 -24.19 -10.69
N ASP A 553 2.96 -22.92 -10.40
CA ASP A 553 3.72 -21.77 -10.93
C ASP A 553 5.18 -21.75 -10.45
N LEU A 554 5.42 -22.08 -9.16
CA LEU A 554 6.77 -22.31 -8.64
C LEU A 554 7.51 -23.38 -9.46
N HIS A 555 6.91 -24.55 -9.66
CA HIS A 555 7.52 -25.64 -10.43
C HIS A 555 7.82 -25.21 -11.87
N LEU A 556 6.87 -24.56 -12.55
CA LEU A 556 7.02 -24.10 -13.92
C LEU A 556 8.13 -23.05 -14.07
N GLN A 557 8.23 -22.11 -13.13
CA GLN A 557 9.32 -21.12 -13.11
C GLN A 557 10.66 -21.76 -12.80
N TRP A 558 10.68 -22.67 -11.83
CA TRP A 558 11.89 -23.41 -11.45
C TRP A 558 12.45 -24.19 -12.64
N SER A 559 11.62 -25.01 -13.29
CA SER A 559 12.03 -25.84 -14.42
C SER A 559 12.57 -25.01 -15.58
N ARG A 560 11.87 -23.91 -15.95
CA ARG A 560 12.34 -22.95 -16.98
C ARG A 560 13.70 -22.36 -16.65
N ASN A 561 13.92 -21.95 -15.40
CA ASN A 561 15.19 -21.38 -14.99
C ASN A 561 16.30 -22.42 -14.95
N THR A 562 16.02 -23.65 -14.50
CA THR A 562 16.99 -24.76 -14.51
C THR A 562 17.42 -25.09 -15.95
N GLU A 563 16.48 -25.05 -16.91
CA GLU A 563 16.79 -25.23 -18.33
C GLU A 563 17.62 -24.06 -18.88
N ALA A 564 17.31 -22.81 -18.51
CA ALA A 564 18.13 -21.65 -18.88
C ALA A 564 19.57 -21.76 -18.34
N LEU A 565 19.75 -22.25 -17.11
CA LEU A 565 21.08 -22.50 -16.53
C LEU A 565 21.85 -23.60 -17.28
N LYS A 566 21.17 -24.68 -17.71
CA LYS A 566 21.79 -25.70 -18.58
C LYS A 566 22.28 -25.10 -19.90
N ASN A 567 21.54 -24.13 -20.43
CA ASN A 567 21.85 -23.42 -21.66
C ASN A 567 22.87 -22.26 -21.50
N GLY A 568 23.46 -22.11 -20.30
CA GLY A 568 24.55 -21.15 -20.05
C GLY A 568 24.12 -19.80 -19.46
N ALA A 569 22.85 -19.66 -19.03
CA ALA A 569 22.44 -18.49 -18.25
C ALA A 569 23.19 -18.45 -16.90
N GLN A 570 23.47 -17.24 -16.42
CA GLN A 570 24.12 -17.00 -15.12
C GLN A 570 23.16 -16.53 -14.02
N LYS A 571 21.87 -16.39 -14.34
CA LYS A 571 20.83 -15.88 -13.43
C LYS A 571 19.70 -16.90 -13.28
N PHE A 572 19.22 -17.03 -12.05
CA PHE A 572 18.07 -17.86 -11.66
C PHE A 572 17.10 -16.96 -10.88
N GLU A 573 15.97 -16.58 -11.50
CA GLU A 573 15.00 -15.62 -10.92
C GLU A 573 13.63 -16.26 -10.71
N LEU A 574 13.17 -16.35 -9.47
CA LEU A 574 11.81 -16.80 -9.13
C LEU A 574 10.92 -15.60 -8.83
N LYS A 575 9.77 -15.51 -9.49
CA LYS A 575 8.74 -14.49 -9.31
C LYS A 575 7.41 -15.17 -8.98
N ILE A 576 7.27 -15.65 -7.75
CA ILE A 576 6.05 -16.33 -7.30
C ILE A 576 5.16 -15.33 -6.60
N THR A 577 3.98 -15.08 -7.16
CA THR A 577 2.99 -14.17 -6.59
C THR A 577 2.03 -14.94 -5.68
N PHE A 578 2.05 -14.62 -4.39
CA PHE A 578 1.05 -15.10 -3.43
C PHE A 578 -0.12 -14.12 -3.38
N ASP A 579 -1.04 -14.22 -4.33
CA ASP A 579 -2.28 -13.45 -4.26
C ASP A 579 -3.11 -13.89 -3.05
N THR A 580 -3.90 -12.97 -2.48
CA THR A 580 -4.86 -13.33 -1.44
C THR A 580 -5.83 -14.36 -2.01
N LEU A 581 -5.84 -15.57 -1.44
CA LEU A 581 -6.71 -16.66 -1.88
C LEU A 581 -8.15 -16.13 -2.03
N PRO A 582 -8.77 -16.26 -3.21
CA PRO A 582 -10.05 -15.61 -3.52
C PRO A 582 -11.19 -16.06 -2.60
N GLN A 583 -11.02 -17.20 -1.92
CA GLN A 583 -11.93 -17.78 -0.94
C GLN A 583 -11.93 -17.06 0.41
N LEU A 584 -10.84 -16.39 0.80
CA LEU A 584 -10.68 -15.84 2.16
C LEU A 584 -11.55 -14.62 2.42
N SER A 585 -11.70 -13.73 1.43
CA SER A 585 -12.55 -12.54 1.53
C SER A 585 -14.04 -12.85 1.75
N PRO A 586 -14.69 -13.69 0.91
CA PRO A 586 -16.08 -14.08 1.13
C PRO A 586 -16.25 -14.91 2.42
N ALA A 587 -15.30 -15.78 2.75
CA ALA A 587 -15.35 -16.55 4.00
C ALA A 587 -15.34 -15.66 5.24
N LEU A 588 -14.50 -14.63 5.27
CA LEU A 588 -14.40 -13.70 6.39
C LEU A 588 -15.66 -12.82 6.53
N ALA A 589 -16.26 -12.41 5.41
CA ALA A 589 -17.52 -11.69 5.41
C ALA A 589 -18.67 -12.54 5.97
N GLU A 590 -18.73 -13.82 5.59
CA GLU A 590 -19.72 -14.78 6.11
C GLU A 590 -19.50 -15.12 7.59
N PHE A 591 -18.24 -15.26 8.00
CA PHE A 591 -17.89 -15.49 9.40
C PHE A 591 -18.36 -14.32 10.31
N GLU A 592 -18.14 -13.08 9.87
CA GLU A 592 -18.62 -11.88 10.56
C GLU A 592 -20.15 -11.75 10.53
N ARG A 593 -20.81 -12.16 9.44
CA ARG A 593 -22.28 -12.17 9.32
C ARG A 593 -22.90 -13.10 10.35
N ILE A 594 -22.38 -14.32 10.48
CA ILE A 594 -22.87 -15.33 11.45
C ILE A 594 -22.60 -14.88 12.88
N LYS A 595 -21.44 -14.28 13.15
CA LYS A 595 -21.08 -13.74 14.48
C LYS A 595 -22.01 -12.63 14.97
N ARG A 596 -22.59 -11.85 14.05
CA ARG A 596 -23.53 -10.74 14.35
C ARG A 596 -24.97 -11.19 14.59
N ARG A 597 -25.31 -12.46 14.31
CA ARG A 597 -26.66 -13.02 14.46
C ARG A 597 -26.64 -14.16 15.50
N PRO A 598 -26.67 -13.83 16.80
CA PRO A 598 -26.66 -14.83 17.87
C PRO A 598 -27.87 -15.78 17.82
N GLU A 599 -28.96 -15.41 17.14
CA GLU A 599 -30.11 -16.28 16.86
C GLU A 599 -29.86 -17.46 15.90
N LEU A 600 -28.73 -17.50 15.19
CA LEU A 600 -28.36 -18.61 14.28
C LEU A 600 -27.58 -19.76 14.97
N TYR A 601 -27.33 -19.67 16.28
CA TYR A 601 -26.46 -20.53 17.09
C TYR A 601 -27.13 -21.66 17.86
#